data_AF-A0A358J199-F1
#
_entry.id   AF-A0A358J199-F1
#
_cell.length_a   1.000
_cell.length_b   1.000
_cell.length_c   1.000
_cell.angle_alpha   90.00
_cell.angle_beta   90.00
_cell.angle_gamma   90.00
#
_symmetry.space_group_name_H-M   'P 1'
#
loop_
_entity.id
_entity.type
_entity.pdbx_description
1 polymer ?
#
loop_
_entity_poly.entity_id
_entity_poly.type
_entity_poly.pdbx_seq_one_letter_code
_entity_poly.pdbx_strand_id
1 'polypeptide(L)'
;MTPIVLICATLAMSDGDSGRCHTADGERHRVRLAGIDAGEVAPFTRCRQRPDVWACSPTARSTAGRATERARQLAPGGARCTVQNRDRYQRIVATCTVNGRDLGSILVREGLAISETNYGDPYRRQENEARERGRGVWQ
;
A
#
# COMPACT_ATOMS: atom_id res chain seq x y z
N MET A 1 17.70 -0.68 -18.76
CA MET A 1 16.56 0.27 -18.77
C MET A 1 16.55 0.99 -17.43
N THR A 2 16.57 2.31 -17.43
CA THR A 2 16.54 3.12 -16.20
C THR A 2 15.14 3.01 -15.58
N PRO A 3 15.01 2.74 -14.26
CA PRO A 3 13.71 2.68 -13.63
C PRO A 3 12.99 4.02 -13.75
N ILE A 4 11.72 4.00 -14.10
CA ILE A 4 10.87 5.19 -14.11
C ILE A 4 10.57 5.55 -12.65
N VAL A 5 10.83 6.79 -12.27
CA VAL A 5 10.61 7.27 -10.91
C VAL A 5 9.66 8.45 -10.94
N LEU A 6 8.63 8.35 -10.12
CA LEU A 6 7.67 9.40 -9.85
C LEU A 6 8.00 10.06 -8.51
N ILE A 7 8.27 11.37 -8.52
CA ILE A 7 8.53 12.16 -7.32
C ILE A 7 7.25 12.84 -6.87
N CYS A 8 6.74 12.42 -5.73
CA CYS A 8 5.55 12.98 -5.12
C CYS A 8 5.97 14.06 -4.13
N ALA A 9 5.61 15.31 -4.39
CA ALA A 9 5.68 16.38 -3.40
C ALA A 9 4.75 16.06 -2.21
N THR A 10 3.59 15.46 -2.49
CA THR A 10 2.76 14.81 -1.48
C THR A 10 2.26 13.46 -1.97
N LEU A 11 2.22 12.45 -1.10
CA LEU A 11 1.57 11.17 -1.37
C LEU A 11 0.35 11.05 -0.45
N ALA A 12 -0.80 11.47 -0.97
CA ALA A 12 -2.06 11.50 -0.24
C ALA A 12 -2.74 10.13 -0.27
N MET A 13 -2.54 9.34 0.79
CA MET A 13 -3.09 7.98 0.93
C MET A 13 -4.60 8.00 1.17
N SER A 14 -5.35 7.33 0.29
CA SER A 14 -6.79 7.13 0.46
C SER A 14 -7.08 6.03 1.46
N ASP A 15 -6.28 4.97 1.41
CA ASP A 15 -6.34 3.78 2.24
C ASP A 15 -4.91 3.30 2.57
N GLY A 16 -4.75 2.06 3.04
CA GLY A 16 -3.45 1.53 3.45
C GLY A 16 -2.48 1.18 2.31
N ASP A 17 -2.95 1.03 1.06
CA ASP A 17 -2.09 0.64 -0.06
C ASP A 17 -2.24 1.49 -1.32
N SER A 18 -3.21 2.40 -1.35
CA SER A 18 -3.56 3.22 -2.50
C SER A 18 -3.65 4.69 -2.10
N GLY A 19 -3.28 5.55 -3.04
CA GLY A 19 -3.25 6.99 -2.83
C GLY A 19 -3.11 7.79 -4.11
N ARG A 20 -2.87 9.08 -3.94
CA ARG A 20 -2.58 10.02 -5.02
C ARG A 20 -1.24 10.68 -4.80
N CYS A 21 -0.36 10.53 -5.78
CA CYS A 21 0.86 11.29 -5.89
C CYS A 21 0.54 12.65 -6.52
N HIS A 22 0.90 13.72 -5.82
CA HIS A 22 0.89 15.07 -6.35
C HIS A 22 2.34 15.48 -6.58
N THR A 23 2.68 15.81 -7.81
CA THR A 23 4.02 16.26 -8.19
C THR A 23 4.16 17.78 -7.97
N ALA A 24 5.38 18.29 -7.97
CA ALA A 24 5.63 19.71 -7.72
C ALA A 24 5.15 20.62 -8.86
N ASP A 25 5.04 20.09 -10.08
CA ASP A 25 4.50 20.74 -11.28
C ASP A 25 2.97 20.64 -11.40
N GLY A 26 2.30 20.04 -10.41
CA GLY A 26 0.84 20.04 -10.30
C GLY A 26 0.14 18.82 -10.93
N GLU A 27 0.87 17.86 -11.48
CA GLU A 27 0.28 16.60 -11.94
C GLU A 27 -0.25 15.75 -10.79
N ARG A 28 -1.25 14.91 -11.11
CA ARG A 28 -1.91 14.04 -10.15
C ARG A 28 -1.97 12.63 -10.69
N HIS A 29 -1.31 11.71 -10.01
CA HIS A 29 -1.24 10.31 -10.41
C HIS A 29 -1.86 9.41 -9.34
N ARG A 30 -2.72 8.48 -9.75
CA ARG A 30 -3.21 7.44 -8.84
C ARG A 30 -2.11 6.40 -8.66
N VAL A 31 -1.78 6.07 -7.42
CA VAL A 31 -0.70 5.13 -7.09
C VAL A 31 -1.27 3.99 -6.24
N ARG A 32 -0.80 2.77 -6.51
CA ARG A 32 -0.94 1.58 -5.66
C ARG A 32 0.45 1.10 -5.27
N LEU A 33 0.65 0.83 -3.99
CA LEU A 33 1.87 0.21 -3.49
C LEU A 33 2.00 -1.20 -4.05
N ALA A 34 3.13 -1.50 -4.66
CA ALA A 34 3.42 -2.81 -5.22
C ALA A 34 3.66 -3.82 -4.08
N GLY A 35 3.16 -5.05 -4.25
CA GLY A 35 3.51 -6.19 -3.39
C GLY A 35 2.79 -6.25 -2.04
N ILE A 36 1.80 -5.39 -1.79
CA ILE A 36 1.01 -5.42 -0.55
C ILE A 36 -0.49 -5.35 -0.82
N ASP A 37 -1.28 -5.84 0.13
CA ASP A 37 -2.70 -5.51 0.26
C ASP A 37 -2.97 -5.14 1.72
N ALA A 38 -3.54 -3.96 1.95
CA ALA A 38 -3.79 -3.41 3.30
C ALA A 38 -5.25 -3.51 3.75
N GLY A 39 -6.10 -4.12 2.92
CA GLY A 39 -7.54 -4.22 3.15
C GLY A 39 -8.24 -2.95 2.69
N GLU A 40 -9.47 -3.10 2.22
CA GLU A 40 -10.23 -1.94 1.74
C GLU A 40 -10.78 -1.16 2.95
N VAL A 41 -10.87 0.17 2.83
CA VAL A 41 -11.70 1.01 3.71
C VAL A 41 -12.98 1.41 2.97
N ALA A 42 -14.03 1.79 3.71
CA ALA A 42 -15.32 2.09 3.13
C ALA A 42 -15.26 3.23 2.08
N PRO A 43 -16.09 3.17 1.00
CA PRO A 43 -17.14 2.18 0.75
C PRO A 43 -16.60 0.90 0.07
N PHE A 44 -16.91 -0.26 0.65
CA PHE A 44 -16.52 -1.61 0.22
C PHE A 44 -17.21 -2.08 -1.08
N THR A 45 -17.34 -1.23 -2.10
CA THR A 45 -18.04 -1.56 -3.36
C THR A 45 -17.47 -2.80 -4.02
N ARG A 46 -16.14 -3.00 -3.94
CA ARG A 46 -15.46 -4.23 -4.38
C ARG A 46 -15.96 -5.47 -3.64
N CYS A 47 -16.23 -5.36 -2.33
CA CYS A 47 -16.74 -6.47 -1.52
C CYS A 47 -18.20 -6.82 -1.82
N ARG A 48 -18.99 -5.89 -2.38
CA ARG A 48 -20.33 -6.22 -2.88
C ARG A 48 -20.27 -7.08 -4.14
N GLN A 49 -19.30 -6.82 -5.02
CA GLN A 49 -19.13 -7.53 -6.29
C GLN A 49 -18.31 -8.81 -6.15
N ARG A 50 -17.39 -8.85 -5.20
CA ARG A 50 -16.40 -9.92 -4.97
C ARG A 50 -16.19 -10.11 -3.45
N PRO A 51 -17.14 -10.73 -2.73
CA PRO A 51 -17.06 -10.83 -1.28
C PRO A 51 -15.88 -11.68 -0.77
N ASP A 52 -15.41 -12.63 -1.58
CA ASP A 52 -14.43 -13.66 -1.15
C ASP A 52 -12.97 -13.23 -1.28
N VAL A 53 -12.68 -11.99 -1.68
CA VAL A 53 -11.28 -11.51 -1.76
C VAL A 53 -10.75 -11.17 -0.38
N TRP A 54 -9.45 -11.39 -0.14
CA TRP A 54 -8.80 -11.14 1.14
C TRP A 54 -9.14 -9.76 1.74
N ALA A 55 -9.09 -8.72 0.91
CA ALA A 55 -9.36 -7.33 1.31
C ALA A 55 -10.78 -7.10 1.90
N CYS A 56 -11.68 -8.06 1.72
CA CYS A 56 -13.05 -8.05 2.22
C CYS A 56 -13.26 -8.92 3.47
N SER A 57 -12.26 -9.72 3.87
CA SER A 57 -12.32 -10.56 5.06
C SER A 57 -12.44 -9.72 6.35
N PRO A 58 -13.07 -10.25 7.41
CA PRO A 58 -13.11 -9.59 8.71
C PRO A 58 -11.71 -9.23 9.24
N THR A 59 -10.74 -10.12 9.03
CA THR A 59 -9.34 -9.92 9.41
C THR A 59 -8.73 -8.71 8.71
N ALA A 60 -8.84 -8.60 7.39
CA ALA A 60 -8.30 -7.44 6.65
C ALA A 60 -8.95 -6.12 7.10
N ARG A 61 -10.27 -6.14 7.34
CA ARG A 61 -11.01 -4.95 7.80
C ARG A 61 -10.59 -4.50 9.20
N SER A 62 -10.18 -5.43 10.07
CA SER A 62 -9.79 -5.12 11.45
C SER A 62 -8.58 -4.17 11.52
N THR A 63 -7.72 -4.15 10.51
CA THR A 63 -6.53 -3.29 10.46
C THR A 63 -6.56 -2.20 9.39
N ALA A 64 -7.47 -2.26 8.40
CA ALA A 64 -7.49 -1.35 7.25
C ALA A 64 -7.50 0.15 7.65
N GLY A 65 -8.27 0.53 8.68
CA GLY A 65 -8.27 1.90 9.21
C GLY A 65 -6.91 2.31 9.78
N ARG A 66 -6.31 1.46 10.61
CA ARG A 66 -4.97 1.67 11.18
C ARG A 66 -3.89 1.72 10.10
N ALA A 67 -4.01 0.88 9.05
CA ALA A 67 -3.11 0.90 7.91
C ALA A 67 -3.18 2.24 7.17
N THR A 68 -4.39 2.76 6.96
CA THR A 68 -4.64 4.06 6.33
C THR A 68 -4.03 5.21 7.14
N GLU A 69 -4.31 5.26 8.44
CA GLU A 69 -3.76 6.27 9.34
C GLU A 69 -2.23 6.23 9.36
N ARG A 70 -1.66 5.02 9.46
CA ARG A 70 -0.22 4.83 9.46
C ARG A 70 0.43 5.27 8.16
N ALA A 71 -0.16 4.91 7.02
CA ALA A 71 0.35 5.32 5.71
C ALA A 71 0.34 6.85 5.55
N ARG A 72 -0.73 7.53 6.01
CA ARG A 72 -0.81 9.00 6.04
C ARG A 72 0.23 9.64 6.94
N GLN A 73 0.46 9.08 8.13
CA GLN A 73 1.50 9.56 9.06
C GLN A 73 2.92 9.45 8.50
N LEU A 74 3.17 8.41 7.69
CA LEU A 74 4.50 8.15 7.13
C LEU A 74 4.80 8.97 5.86
N ALA A 75 3.78 9.41 5.13
CA ALA A 75 3.91 10.08 3.84
C ALA A 75 3.68 11.62 3.78
N PRO A 76 3.73 12.41 4.89
CA PRO A 76 3.43 13.85 4.81
C PRO A 76 4.50 14.65 4.06
N GLY A 77 5.75 14.17 4.03
CA GLY A 77 6.87 14.80 3.32
C GLY A 77 7.01 14.38 1.85
N GLY A 78 5.97 13.75 1.28
CA GLY A 78 6.04 13.20 -0.07
C GLY A 78 6.70 11.82 -0.13
N ALA A 79 6.98 11.36 -1.35
CA ALA A 79 7.51 10.03 -1.61
C ALA A 79 8.29 9.96 -2.91
N ARG A 80 9.28 9.06 -2.97
CA ARG A 80 9.90 8.62 -4.22
C ARG A 80 9.33 7.26 -4.60
N CYS A 81 8.52 7.21 -5.65
CA CYS A 81 7.84 6.01 -6.12
C CYS A 81 8.52 5.46 -7.37
N THR A 82 9.11 4.27 -7.26
CA THR A 82 9.72 3.56 -8.38
C THR A 82 8.66 2.73 -9.08
N VAL A 83 8.33 3.11 -10.32
CA VAL A 83 7.24 2.53 -11.09
C VAL A 83 7.63 1.14 -11.58
N GLN A 84 6.74 0.17 -11.35
CA GLN A 84 6.88 -1.20 -11.82
C GLN A 84 5.90 -1.52 -12.95
N ASN A 85 4.64 -1.04 -12.84
CA ASN A 85 3.60 -1.36 -13.81
C ASN A 85 2.45 -0.33 -13.76
N ARG A 86 1.42 -0.53 -14.58
CA ARG A 86 0.09 0.07 -14.45
C ARG A 86 -0.95 -1.04 -14.34
N ASP A 87 -1.86 -0.92 -13.38
CA ASP A 87 -2.93 -1.92 -13.21
C ASP A 87 -4.12 -1.65 -14.14
N ARG A 88 -5.09 -2.57 -14.17
CA ARG A 88 -6.31 -2.45 -14.98
C ARG A 88 -7.17 -1.21 -14.66
N TYR A 89 -6.97 -0.60 -13.50
CA TYR A 89 -7.65 0.62 -13.08
C TYR A 89 -6.85 1.88 -13.41
N GLN A 90 -5.79 1.76 -14.22
CA GLN A 90 -4.89 2.82 -14.64
C GLN A 90 -4.15 3.47 -13.45
N ARG A 91 -3.99 2.76 -12.33
CA ARG A 91 -3.12 3.19 -11.23
C ARG A 91 -1.68 2.82 -11.56
N ILE A 92 -0.76 3.71 -11.24
CA ILE A 92 0.67 3.41 -11.21
C ILE A 92 0.93 2.44 -10.07
N VAL A 93 1.49 1.27 -10.38
CA VAL A 93 1.94 0.28 -9.40
C VAL A 93 3.42 0.53 -9.13
N ALA A 94 3.78 0.85 -7.89
CA ALA A 94 5.11 1.29 -7.54
C ALA A 94 5.55 0.89 -6.13
N THR A 95 6.85 0.73 -5.93
CA THR A 95 7.46 0.76 -4.59
C THR A 95 7.70 2.21 -4.21
N CYS A 96 7.06 2.69 -3.15
CA CYS A 96 7.23 4.06 -2.67
C CYS A 96 8.08 4.11 -1.41
N THR A 97 9.10 4.96 -1.45
CA THR A 97 9.95 5.26 -0.30
C THR A 97 9.59 6.62 0.28
N VAL A 98 9.46 6.68 1.60
CA VAL A 98 9.18 7.87 2.40
C VAL A 98 10.30 8.04 3.42
N ASN A 99 10.94 9.20 3.46
CA ASN A 99 12.12 9.44 4.31
C ASN A 99 13.19 8.33 4.19
N GLY A 100 13.45 7.85 2.97
CA GLY A 100 14.42 6.79 2.68
C GLY A 100 13.99 5.37 3.07
N ARG A 101 12.76 5.17 3.55
CA ARG A 101 12.25 3.87 4.00
C ARG A 101 11.10 3.41 3.10
N ASP A 102 11.07 2.12 2.78
CA ASP A 102 10.00 1.51 2.00
C ASP A 102 8.68 1.49 2.81
N LEU A 103 7.68 2.20 2.30
CA LEU A 103 6.37 2.32 2.94
C LEU A 103 5.65 0.97 3.03
N GLY A 104 5.66 0.18 1.97
CA GLY A 104 5.02 -1.15 1.96
C GLY A 104 5.70 -2.11 2.93
N SER A 105 7.03 -2.09 2.98
CA SER A 105 7.78 -2.89 3.96
C SER A 105 7.45 -2.52 5.41
N ILE A 106 7.17 -1.25 5.71
CA ILE A 106 6.79 -0.83 7.07
C ILE A 106 5.42 -1.39 7.43
N LEU A 107 4.43 -1.19 6.55
CA LEU A 107 3.05 -1.61 6.80
C LEU A 107 2.93 -3.13 6.99
N VAL A 108 3.60 -3.93 6.14
CA VAL A 108 3.59 -5.39 6.27
C VAL A 108 4.25 -5.83 7.58
N ARG A 109 5.40 -5.26 7.94
CA ARG A 109 6.12 -5.60 9.18
C ARG A 109 5.34 -5.23 10.46
N GLU A 110 4.51 -4.20 10.38
CA GLU A 110 3.61 -3.78 11.46
C GLU A 110 2.30 -4.60 11.49
N GLY A 111 2.12 -5.56 10.56
CA GLY A 111 0.92 -6.40 10.46
C GLY A 111 -0.31 -5.64 9.94
N LEU A 112 -0.10 -4.49 9.30
CA LEU A 112 -1.17 -3.62 8.77
C LEU A 112 -1.51 -3.96 7.31
N ALA A 113 -0.70 -4.77 6.66
CA ALA A 113 -0.90 -5.28 5.31
C ALA A 113 -0.32 -6.69 5.19
N ILE A 114 -0.79 -7.46 4.20
CA ILE A 114 -0.19 -8.74 3.80
C ILE A 114 0.79 -8.56 2.64
N SER A 115 1.68 -9.53 2.46
CA SER A 115 2.51 -9.62 1.24
C SER A 115 1.64 -10.16 0.10
N GLU A 116 1.37 -9.34 -0.91
CA GLU A 116 0.60 -9.72 -2.10
C GLU A 116 1.55 -10.10 -3.23
N THR A 117 1.48 -11.35 -3.73
CA THR A 117 2.46 -11.89 -4.68
C THR A 117 2.24 -11.45 -6.14
N ASN A 118 1.20 -10.66 -6.42
CA ASN A 118 0.81 -10.23 -7.78
C ASN A 118 1.88 -9.42 -8.51
N TYR A 119 2.83 -8.83 -7.78
CA TYR A 119 3.94 -8.04 -8.33
C TYR A 119 5.30 -8.53 -7.77
N GLY A 120 5.39 -9.84 -7.52
CA GLY A 120 6.50 -10.46 -6.79
C GLY A 120 6.22 -10.54 -5.28
N ASP A 121 7.13 -11.16 -4.53
CA ASP A 121 7.00 -11.35 -3.08
C ASP A 121 8.11 -10.62 -2.29
N PRO A 122 8.21 -9.27 -2.42
CA PRO A 122 9.30 -8.51 -1.82
C PRO A 122 9.22 -8.43 -0.29
N TYR A 123 8.06 -8.74 0.32
CA TYR A 123 7.83 -8.52 1.76
C TYR A 123 7.57 -9.81 2.57
N ARG A 124 7.83 -11.00 2.00
CA ARG A 124 7.68 -12.28 2.72
C ARG A 124 8.35 -12.29 4.09
N ARG A 125 9.57 -11.75 4.17
CA ARG A 125 10.35 -11.71 5.41
C ARG A 125 9.66 -10.84 6.47
N GLN A 126 9.16 -9.68 6.06
CA GLN A 126 8.44 -8.74 6.92
C GLN A 126 7.12 -9.34 7.41
N GLU A 127 6.42 -10.06 6.54
CA GLU A 127 5.17 -10.74 6.88
C GLU A 127 5.40 -11.86 7.89
N ASN A 128 6.44 -12.68 7.69
CA ASN A 128 6.83 -13.72 8.64
C ASN A 128 7.18 -13.12 10.02
N GLU A 129 7.95 -12.03 10.06
CA GLU A 129 8.22 -11.32 11.32
C GLU A 129 6.93 -10.82 12.00
N ALA A 130 5.94 -10.36 11.23
CA ALA A 130 4.67 -9.91 11.78
C ALA A 130 3.83 -11.08 12.32
N ARG A 131 3.85 -12.24 11.66
CA ARG A 131 3.22 -13.49 12.10
C ARG A 131 3.83 -13.99 13.40
N GLU A 132 5.16 -14.15 13.44
CA GLU A 132 5.90 -14.62 14.61
C GLU A 132 5.65 -13.76 15.85
N ARG A 133 5.37 -12.47 15.65
CA ARG A 133 5.13 -11.50 16.72
C ARG A 133 3.65 -11.23 17.00
N GLY A 134 2.72 -11.93 16.34
CA GLY A 134 1.28 -11.73 16.51
C GLY A 134 0.87 -10.26 16.31
N ARG A 135 1.19 -9.68 15.15
CA ARG A 135 0.88 -8.26 14.86
C ARG A 135 -0.29 -8.10 13.92
N GLY A 136 -1.18 -7.16 14.24
CA GLY A 136 -2.23 -6.70 13.34
C GLY A 136 -3.10 -7.85 12.83
N VAL A 137 -3.10 -8.11 11.53
CA VAL A 137 -3.89 -9.18 10.90
C VAL A 137 -3.50 -10.60 11.34
N TRP A 138 -2.38 -10.76 12.05
CA TRP A 138 -1.88 -12.04 12.57
C TRP A 138 -2.13 -12.24 14.07
N GLN A 139 -3.01 -11.43 14.67
CA GLN A 139 -3.46 -11.55 16.06
C GLN A 139 -4.59 -12.55 16.22
#